data_AF-A0A0S8KJJ1-F1
#
_entry.id   AF-A0A0S8KJJ1-F1
#
_cell.length_a   1.000
_cell.length_b   1.000
_cell.length_c   1.000
_cell.angle_alpha   90.00
_cell.angle_beta   90.00
_cell.angle_gamma   90.00
#
_symmetry.space_group_name_H-M   'P 1'
#
loop_
_entity.id
_entity.type
_entity.pdbx_description
1 polymer ?
#
loop_
_entity_poly.entity_id
_entity_poly.type
_entity_poly.pdbx_seq_one_letter_code
_entity_poly.pdbx_strand_id
1 'polypeptide(L)'
;MFMTKHLLFLSLLFLFLIEDVSGQQVFRKPGRRIRNQLTQDGTYLKTMHTFTVARYDTLPLQGLEPELVPVYKNNDIVQGIMAPVLAGQEQVYKANFWGDIPHFLEKSSFDLMDTAQILYQFNAGWDTSYMIETDGSMQPIPIYRQIRFGEISGLFFFESWWLDAKDYRFYKDVIAYQPIREYQAISRDNPEATETMKRLVFMVIPEIPVVTPRKQKYRSKDFIMLHSDYHYEVKLYNRPYDQYIFREELQTGVGKQEYEEWQYHHFDFYKYFDRDKFLEQIIKGILEGKLTVCHPGQDRKMMEKAELISLLHDIPAEADYDPPNTISPEQYPLGELNSLVFHENWYLNPDNLQIYKDVKQVTVNRHKRQYDNYTGEFIRESIDPLFTVWF
;
A
#
# COMPACT_ATOMS: atom_id res chain seq x y z
N MET A 1 -23.81 -4.71 -73.49
CA MET A 1 -22.88 -5.66 -72.85
C MET A 1 -21.49 -5.05 -72.77
N PHE A 2 -21.30 -4.03 -71.93
CA PHE A 2 -20.02 -3.35 -71.67
C PHE A 2 -20.20 -2.48 -70.40
N MET A 3 -20.45 -3.11 -69.24
CA MET A 3 -20.53 -2.34 -67.98
C MET A 3 -20.29 -3.14 -66.70
N THR A 4 -19.70 -4.34 -66.79
CA THR A 4 -19.43 -5.19 -65.61
C THR A 4 -17.95 -5.36 -65.28
N LYS A 5 -17.03 -5.02 -66.20
CA LYS A 5 -15.58 -5.16 -65.95
C LYS A 5 -14.97 -4.03 -65.11
N HIS A 6 -15.55 -2.83 -65.12
CA HIS A 6 -14.99 -1.71 -64.34
C HIS A 6 -15.47 -1.66 -62.89
N LEU A 7 -16.67 -2.18 -62.57
CA LEU A 7 -17.09 -2.30 -61.17
C LEU A 7 -16.30 -3.38 -60.42
N LEU A 8 -15.99 -4.50 -61.07
CA LEU A 8 -15.23 -5.59 -60.43
C LEU A 8 -13.78 -5.20 -60.14
N PHE A 9 -13.18 -4.36 -60.98
CA PHE A 9 -11.82 -3.84 -60.77
C PHE A 9 -11.79 -2.79 -59.65
N LEU A 10 -12.84 -1.96 -59.51
CA LEU A 10 -12.93 -1.00 -58.41
C LEU A 10 -13.17 -1.68 -57.06
N SER A 11 -13.96 -2.76 -57.01
CA SER A 11 -14.18 -3.54 -55.78
C SER A 11 -12.94 -4.32 -55.35
N LEU A 12 -12.13 -4.81 -56.30
CA LEU A 12 -10.85 -5.45 -55.97
C LEU A 12 -9.80 -4.44 -55.49
N LEU A 13 -9.78 -3.22 -56.05
CA LEU A 13 -8.89 -2.17 -55.56
C LEU A 13 -9.26 -1.68 -54.16
N PHE A 14 -10.54 -1.70 -53.78
CA PHE A 14 -10.97 -1.40 -52.41
C PHE A 14 -10.64 -2.52 -51.41
N LEU A 15 -10.62 -3.78 -51.84
CA LEU A 15 -10.19 -4.90 -50.99
C LEU A 15 -8.68 -4.87 -50.70
N PHE A 16 -7.86 -4.38 -51.62
CA PHE A 16 -6.41 -4.21 -51.40
C PHE A 16 -6.02 -2.90 -50.71
N LEU A 17 -6.94 -1.95 -50.54
CA LEU A 17 -6.73 -0.71 -49.78
C LEU A 17 -7.24 -0.79 -48.32
N ILE A 18 -7.79 -1.93 -47.91
CA ILE A 18 -8.23 -2.20 -46.52
C ILE A 18 -7.27 -3.17 -45.80
N GLU A 19 -6.33 -3.79 -46.51
CA GLU A 19 -5.26 -4.60 -45.91
C GLU A 19 -3.96 -3.80 -45.73
N ASP A 20 -4.00 -2.79 -44.86
CA ASP A 20 -2.82 -2.42 -44.09
C ASP A 20 -2.89 -3.19 -42.75
N VAL A 21 -2.94 -4.52 -42.87
CA VAL A 21 -2.57 -5.43 -41.78
C VAL A 21 -1.05 -5.38 -41.72
N SER A 22 -0.54 -4.29 -41.16
CA SER A 22 0.85 -4.24 -40.72
C SER A 22 1.02 -5.38 -39.72
N GLY A 23 1.82 -6.38 -40.11
CA GLY A 23 1.99 -7.62 -39.38
C GLY A 23 2.12 -7.41 -37.88
N GLN A 24 1.33 -8.16 -37.11
CA GLN A 24 1.55 -8.32 -35.68
C GLN A 24 2.96 -8.88 -35.47
N GLN A 25 3.93 -7.99 -35.28
CA GLN A 25 5.04 -8.27 -34.40
C GLN A 25 4.44 -8.48 -33.01
N VAL A 26 4.25 -9.75 -32.68
CA VAL A 26 4.07 -10.28 -31.33
C VAL A 26 5.35 -9.99 -30.57
N PHE A 27 5.49 -8.73 -30.17
CA PHE A 27 6.29 -8.15 -29.10
C PHE A 27 5.97 -6.66 -29.21
N ARG A 28 4.79 -6.26 -28.72
CA ARG A 28 4.53 -4.85 -28.45
C ARG A 28 5.71 -4.38 -27.60
N LYS A 29 6.52 -3.47 -28.14
CA LYS A 29 7.40 -2.65 -27.29
C LYS A 29 6.52 -2.14 -26.16
N PRO A 30 6.90 -2.31 -24.88
CA PRO A 30 6.14 -1.72 -23.78
C PRO A 30 5.92 -0.26 -24.16
N GLY A 31 4.65 0.16 -24.16
CA GLY A 31 4.28 1.51 -24.57
C GLY A 31 5.22 2.49 -23.87
N ARG A 32 5.80 3.43 -24.63
CA ARG A 32 6.59 4.51 -24.04
C ARG A 32 5.80 5.05 -22.84
N ARG A 33 6.38 5.03 -21.64
CA ARG A 33 5.86 5.68 -20.44
C ARG A 33 5.78 7.18 -20.70
N ILE A 34 4.73 7.66 -21.38
CA ILE A 34 4.58 9.09 -21.74
C ILE A 34 4.07 9.90 -20.54
N ARG A 35 3.59 9.26 -19.46
CA ARG A 35 3.16 9.94 -18.25
C ARG A 35 4.18 9.70 -17.13
N ASN A 36 4.98 10.73 -16.95
CA ASN A 36 6.18 10.79 -16.14
C ASN A 36 5.76 11.17 -14.69
N GLN A 37 5.25 10.23 -13.90
CA GLN A 37 4.45 10.54 -12.69
C GLN A 37 5.31 10.72 -11.42
N LEU A 38 5.63 11.99 -11.14
CA LEU A 38 5.87 12.54 -9.79
C LEU A 38 5.05 13.82 -9.59
N THR A 39 3.99 13.97 -10.37
CA THR A 39 3.03 15.08 -10.28
C THR A 39 1.85 14.65 -9.43
N GLN A 40 1.22 15.60 -8.74
CA GLN A 40 0.09 15.37 -7.82
C GLN A 40 -1.02 14.47 -8.40
N ASP A 41 -1.30 14.57 -9.71
CA ASP A 41 -2.39 13.84 -10.38
C ASP A 41 -2.00 12.41 -10.83
N GLY A 42 -0.81 11.94 -10.46
CA GLY A 42 -0.16 10.84 -11.16
C GLY A 42 -0.01 9.54 -10.38
N THR A 43 0.29 9.61 -9.09
CA THR A 43 0.93 8.50 -8.41
C THR A 43 0.05 8.01 -7.29
N TYR A 44 -0.90 7.18 -7.66
CA TYR A 44 -1.84 6.61 -6.72
C TYR A 44 -1.46 5.18 -6.34
N LEU A 45 -1.46 4.87 -5.05
CA LEU A 45 -0.93 3.63 -4.49
C LEU A 45 -1.85 3.07 -3.41
N LYS A 46 -1.92 1.75 -3.28
CA LYS A 46 -2.55 1.09 -2.13
C LYS A 46 -1.47 0.56 -1.21
N THR A 47 -1.53 0.90 0.07
CA THR A 47 -0.53 0.48 1.06
C THR A 47 -1.18 -0.21 2.25
N MET A 48 -0.58 -1.29 2.73
CA MET A 48 -1.05 -1.99 3.92
C MET A 48 -0.05 -1.80 5.04
N HIS A 49 -0.57 -1.53 6.23
CA HIS A 49 0.21 -1.38 7.43
C HIS A 49 -0.34 -2.32 8.51
N THR A 50 0.53 -3.14 9.08
CA THR A 50 0.20 -4.07 10.16
C THR A 50 0.75 -3.54 11.48
N PHE A 51 -0.08 -3.56 12.51
CA PHE A 51 0.24 -3.18 13.86
C PHE A 51 1.09 -4.24 14.58
N THR A 52 1.78 -3.82 15.65
CA THR A 52 2.58 -4.73 16.46
C THR A 52 1.69 -5.63 17.30
N VAL A 53 1.98 -6.93 17.28
CA VAL A 53 1.32 -7.92 18.14
C VAL A 53 1.75 -7.69 19.60
N ALA A 54 0.77 -7.47 20.47
CA ALA A 54 0.96 -7.23 21.90
C ALA A 54 1.08 -8.53 22.70
N ARG A 55 0.20 -9.49 22.39
CA ARG A 55 0.12 -10.82 23.01
C ARG A 55 -0.72 -11.74 22.15
N TYR A 56 -0.66 -13.03 22.42
CA TYR A 56 -1.61 -13.99 21.87
C TYR A 56 -2.74 -14.20 22.87
N ASP A 57 -4.00 -14.17 22.43
CA ASP A 57 -5.15 -14.42 23.28
C ASP A 57 -5.22 -15.91 23.63
N THR A 58 -5.23 -16.29 24.92
CA THR A 58 -5.72 -17.60 25.39
C THR A 58 -6.00 -17.70 26.90
N LEU A 59 -7.08 -18.42 27.23
CA LEU A 59 -7.16 -19.35 28.37
C LEU A 59 -7.25 -20.77 27.77
N PRO A 60 -6.20 -21.60 27.82
CA PRO A 60 -6.28 -22.96 27.28
C PRO A 60 -7.19 -23.84 28.14
N LEU A 61 -8.04 -24.65 27.49
CA LEU A 61 -8.67 -25.81 28.13
C LEU A 61 -7.62 -26.93 28.28
N GLN A 62 -7.68 -27.68 29.37
CA GLN A 62 -6.70 -28.72 29.68
C GLN A 62 -6.69 -29.79 28.57
N GLY A 63 -5.57 -29.91 27.85
CA GLY A 63 -5.37 -30.92 26.79
C GLY A 63 -5.60 -30.45 25.36
N LEU A 64 -5.89 -29.17 25.12
CA LEU A 64 -5.98 -28.58 23.77
C LEU A 64 -4.83 -27.60 23.54
N GLU A 65 -4.26 -27.61 22.33
CA GLU A 65 -3.34 -26.54 21.93
C GLU A 65 -4.13 -25.22 21.88
N PRO A 66 -3.59 -24.13 22.46
CA PRO A 66 -4.24 -22.84 22.42
C PRO A 66 -4.43 -22.36 20.98
N GLU A 67 -5.67 -22.05 20.58
CA GLU A 67 -5.91 -21.29 19.36
C GLU A 67 -5.45 -19.85 19.58
N LEU A 68 -4.25 -19.52 19.10
CA LEU A 68 -3.64 -18.22 19.33
C LEU A 68 -4.20 -17.19 18.34
N VAL A 69 -4.85 -16.14 18.86
CA VAL A 69 -5.19 -14.93 18.08
C VAL A 69 -4.24 -13.80 18.48
N PRO A 70 -3.50 -13.17 17.56
CA PRO A 70 -2.71 -12.01 17.90
C PRO A 70 -3.63 -10.85 18.33
N VAL A 71 -3.36 -10.30 19.50
CA VAL A 71 -3.98 -9.06 20.00
C VAL A 71 -3.03 -7.92 19.71
N TYR A 72 -3.49 -6.90 18.98
CA TYR A 72 -2.64 -5.80 18.52
C TYR A 72 -2.63 -4.62 19.50
N LYS A 73 -1.46 -3.97 19.63
CA LYS A 73 -1.29 -2.78 20.47
C LYS A 73 -1.39 -1.52 19.62
N ASN A 74 -2.60 -1.00 19.40
CA ASN A 74 -2.82 0.32 18.79
C ASN A 74 -4.18 0.91 19.17
N ASN A 75 -4.54 0.79 20.46
CA ASN A 75 -5.84 1.22 20.97
C ASN A 75 -6.13 2.68 20.67
N ASP A 76 -5.15 3.57 20.71
CA ASP A 76 -5.38 5.00 20.47
C ASP A 76 -5.81 5.27 19.02
N ILE A 77 -5.18 4.60 18.05
CA ILE A 77 -5.54 4.68 16.62
C ILE A 77 -6.92 4.04 16.38
N VAL A 78 -7.10 2.81 16.88
CA VAL A 78 -8.32 2.06 16.65
C VAL A 78 -9.50 2.75 17.33
N GLN A 79 -9.36 3.21 18.57
CA GLN A 79 -10.44 3.93 19.27
C GLN A 79 -10.72 5.29 18.64
N GLY A 80 -9.69 6.05 18.23
CA GLY A 80 -9.85 7.34 17.56
C GLY A 80 -10.65 7.24 16.27
N ILE A 81 -10.50 6.14 15.52
CA ILE A 81 -11.27 5.87 14.30
C ILE A 81 -12.65 5.28 14.63
N MET A 82 -12.69 4.27 15.50
CA MET A 82 -13.90 3.48 15.72
C MET A 82 -14.97 4.21 16.54
N ALA A 83 -14.58 5.05 17.50
CA ALA A 83 -15.56 5.70 18.37
C ALA A 83 -16.49 6.67 17.62
N PRO A 84 -16.00 7.60 16.77
CA PRO A 84 -16.87 8.46 15.98
C PRO A 84 -17.75 7.68 14.99
N VAL A 85 -17.20 6.63 14.37
CA VAL A 85 -17.93 5.76 13.44
C VAL A 85 -19.08 5.02 14.14
N LEU A 86 -18.82 4.40 15.29
CA LEU A 86 -19.84 3.66 16.04
C LEU A 86 -20.89 4.59 16.67
N ALA A 87 -20.52 5.84 16.96
CA ALA A 87 -21.44 6.88 17.40
C ALA A 87 -22.30 7.45 16.24
N GLY A 88 -22.04 7.06 14.98
CA GLY A 88 -22.72 7.57 13.80
C GLY A 88 -22.38 9.02 13.47
N GLN A 89 -21.26 9.53 14.00
CA GLN A 89 -20.77 10.89 13.72
C GLN A 89 -20.14 10.98 12.33
N GLU A 90 -19.63 9.85 11.83
CA GLU A 90 -18.87 9.77 10.60
C GLU A 90 -19.47 8.75 9.64
N GLN A 91 -19.55 9.13 8.37
CA GLN A 91 -20.03 8.22 7.33
C GLN A 91 -18.91 7.27 6.93
N VAL A 92 -19.22 5.98 6.94
CA VAL A 92 -18.34 4.93 6.43
C VAL A 92 -19.05 4.12 5.37
N TYR A 93 -18.26 3.46 4.54
CA TYR A 93 -18.72 2.78 3.35
C TYR A 93 -18.34 1.31 3.37
N LYS A 94 -19.02 0.50 2.57
CA LYS A 94 -18.65 -0.92 2.40
C LYS A 94 -17.22 -1.03 1.87
N ALA A 95 -16.46 -1.97 2.44
CA ALA A 95 -15.08 -2.23 2.06
C ALA A 95 -14.94 -3.06 0.76
N ASN A 96 -15.86 -2.90 -0.20
CA ASN A 96 -15.96 -3.74 -1.40
C ASN A 96 -15.34 -3.10 -2.67
N PHE A 97 -14.56 -2.03 -2.52
CA PHE A 97 -13.87 -1.43 -3.66
C PHE A 97 -12.53 -2.12 -3.91
N TRP A 98 -12.40 -2.74 -5.09
CA TRP A 98 -11.23 -3.49 -5.52
C TRP A 98 -10.58 -2.95 -6.81
N GLY A 99 -11.15 -1.90 -7.40
CA GLY A 99 -10.61 -1.24 -8.61
C GLY A 99 -9.31 -0.48 -8.34
N ASP A 100 -8.69 0.08 -9.38
CA ASP A 100 -7.53 0.98 -9.19
C ASP A 100 -7.96 2.35 -8.65
N ILE A 101 -7.01 3.13 -8.11
CA ILE A 101 -7.35 4.42 -7.49
C ILE A 101 -7.90 5.46 -8.48
N PRO A 102 -7.46 5.55 -9.75
CA PRO A 102 -8.16 6.38 -10.72
C PRO A 102 -9.67 6.07 -10.81
N HIS A 103 -10.06 4.80 -10.90
CA HIS A 103 -11.48 4.42 -10.87
C HIS A 103 -12.15 4.73 -9.51
N PHE A 104 -11.39 4.66 -8.41
CA PHE A 104 -11.88 5.07 -7.09
C PHE A 104 -12.31 6.54 -7.09
N LEU A 105 -11.47 7.41 -7.65
CA LEU A 105 -11.69 8.84 -7.72
C LEU A 105 -12.84 9.23 -8.68
N GLU A 106 -13.07 8.42 -9.72
CA GLU A 106 -14.19 8.59 -10.65
C GLU A 106 -15.54 8.13 -10.06
N LYS A 107 -15.52 7.31 -9.00
CA LYS A 107 -16.73 6.74 -8.42
C LYS A 107 -17.55 7.85 -7.73
N SER A 108 -18.72 8.13 -8.29
CA SER A 108 -19.62 9.18 -7.82
C SER A 108 -20.42 8.81 -6.57
N SER A 109 -20.49 7.51 -6.22
CA SER A 109 -21.23 7.05 -5.04
C SER A 109 -20.64 5.77 -4.47
N PHE A 110 -20.50 5.71 -3.14
CA PHE A 110 -20.11 4.52 -2.40
C PHE A 110 -21.28 4.02 -1.55
N ASP A 111 -21.35 2.71 -1.33
CA ASP A 111 -22.39 2.11 -0.49
C ASP A 111 -22.16 2.50 0.97
N LEU A 112 -23.03 3.35 1.52
CA LEU A 112 -23.01 3.70 2.94
C LEU A 112 -23.23 2.45 3.81
N MET A 113 -22.56 2.44 4.94
CA MET A 113 -22.61 1.35 5.91
C MET A 113 -23.13 1.85 7.25
N ASP A 114 -24.18 1.21 7.76
CA ASP A 114 -24.77 1.55 9.06
C ASP A 114 -24.08 0.82 10.22
N THR A 115 -24.36 1.24 11.45
CA THR A 115 -23.77 0.65 12.66
C THR A 115 -24.07 -0.84 12.79
N ALA A 116 -25.24 -1.32 12.35
CA ALA A 116 -25.60 -2.74 12.45
C ALA A 116 -24.75 -3.59 11.50
N GLN A 117 -24.51 -3.11 10.28
CA GLN A 117 -23.60 -3.74 9.33
C GLN A 117 -22.17 -3.75 9.89
N ILE A 118 -21.72 -2.68 10.56
CA ILE A 118 -20.38 -2.63 11.15
C ILE A 118 -20.26 -3.68 12.27
N LEU A 119 -21.24 -3.73 13.17
CA LEU A 119 -21.32 -4.73 14.24
C LEU A 119 -21.32 -6.15 13.68
N TYR A 120 -22.04 -6.40 12.59
CA TYR A 120 -22.02 -7.69 11.89
C TYR A 120 -20.63 -8.06 11.40
N GLN A 121 -19.86 -7.11 10.84
CA GLN A 121 -18.47 -7.38 10.41
C GLN A 121 -17.53 -7.72 11.57
N PHE A 122 -17.86 -7.31 12.80
CA PHE A 122 -17.13 -7.65 14.01
C PHE A 122 -17.66 -8.89 14.74
N ASN A 123 -18.76 -9.51 14.28
CA ASN A 123 -19.50 -10.50 15.07
C ASN A 123 -19.85 -9.96 16.49
N ALA A 124 -20.22 -8.69 16.54
CA ALA A 124 -20.55 -7.93 17.74
C ALA A 124 -22.03 -7.50 17.74
N GLY A 125 -22.50 -6.99 18.86
CA GLY A 125 -23.89 -6.59 19.06
C GLY A 125 -24.68 -7.60 19.91
N TRP A 126 -26.00 -7.48 19.87
CA TRP A 126 -26.91 -8.40 20.56
C TRP A 126 -27.01 -9.73 19.83
N ASP A 127 -26.82 -10.81 20.57
CA ASP A 127 -26.98 -12.20 20.12
C ASP A 127 -27.82 -12.98 21.15
N THR A 128 -28.24 -14.19 20.81
CA THR A 128 -28.99 -15.08 21.70
C THR A 128 -28.14 -16.27 22.08
N SER A 129 -27.87 -16.41 23.38
CA SER A 129 -27.33 -17.65 23.95
C SER A 129 -28.47 -18.51 24.50
N TYR A 130 -28.19 -19.76 24.85
CA TYR A 130 -29.16 -20.65 25.47
C TYR A 130 -28.60 -21.19 26.78
N MET A 131 -29.38 -21.10 27.85
CA MET A 131 -29.10 -21.72 29.13
C MET A 131 -29.92 -23.00 29.24
N ILE A 132 -29.27 -24.11 29.61
CA ILE A 132 -29.95 -25.38 29.89
C ILE A 132 -30.31 -25.40 31.36
N GLU A 133 -31.61 -25.44 31.64
CA GLU A 133 -32.16 -25.54 32.99
C GLU A 133 -32.02 -26.98 33.54
N THR A 134 -32.23 -27.15 34.85
CA THR A 134 -32.13 -28.46 35.51
C THR A 134 -33.17 -29.48 35.03
N ASP A 135 -34.28 -29.02 34.45
CA ASP A 135 -35.31 -29.85 33.82
C ASP A 135 -35.00 -30.19 32.35
N GLY A 136 -33.85 -29.74 31.83
CA GLY A 136 -33.43 -29.94 30.44
C GLY A 136 -34.05 -28.96 29.44
N SER A 137 -34.88 -28.01 29.88
CA SER A 137 -35.41 -26.95 29.02
C SER A 137 -34.32 -25.94 28.63
N MET A 138 -34.43 -25.36 27.45
CA MET A 138 -33.52 -24.32 26.96
C MET A 138 -34.19 -22.95 27.06
N GLN A 139 -33.59 -22.03 27.81
CA GLN A 139 -34.05 -20.64 27.89
C GLN A 139 -33.14 -19.73 27.05
N PRO A 140 -33.68 -18.95 26.10
CA PRO A 140 -32.89 -17.97 25.36
C PRO A 140 -32.52 -16.81 26.28
N ILE A 141 -31.24 -16.44 26.30
CA ILE A 141 -30.72 -15.30 27.06
C ILE A 141 -30.06 -14.33 26.07
N PRO A 142 -30.49 -13.06 26.03
CA PRO A 142 -29.81 -12.06 25.22
C PRO A 142 -28.41 -11.81 25.79
N ILE A 143 -27.40 -11.95 24.94
CA ILE A 143 -26.02 -11.64 25.28
C ILE A 143 -25.54 -10.49 24.39
N TYR A 144 -24.82 -9.54 24.97
CA TYR A 144 -24.19 -8.49 24.18
C TYR A 144 -22.71 -8.82 23.97
N ARG A 145 -22.31 -9.01 22.71
CA ARG A 145 -20.92 -9.18 22.31
C ARG A 145 -20.29 -7.83 22.01
N GLN A 146 -19.25 -7.48 22.77
CA GLN A 146 -18.49 -6.26 22.52
C GLN A 146 -17.59 -6.41 21.29
N ILE A 147 -17.30 -5.29 20.63
CA ILE A 147 -16.30 -5.24 19.56
C ILE A 147 -14.93 -5.53 20.18
N ARG A 148 -14.21 -6.48 19.59
CA ARG A 148 -12.85 -6.83 19.99
C ARG A 148 -11.86 -5.97 19.21
N PHE A 149 -11.64 -4.73 19.66
CA PHE A 149 -10.69 -3.81 19.01
C PHE A 149 -9.27 -4.37 18.90
N GLY A 150 -8.89 -5.27 19.81
CA GLY A 150 -7.62 -5.99 19.76
C GLY A 150 -7.45 -6.90 18.54
N GLU A 151 -8.52 -7.18 17.79
CA GLU A 151 -8.46 -7.92 16.52
C GLU A 151 -8.16 -7.01 15.32
N ILE A 152 -8.13 -5.67 15.49
CA ILE A 152 -7.71 -4.79 14.39
C ILE A 152 -6.20 -4.89 14.25
N SER A 153 -5.77 -5.57 13.20
CA SER A 153 -4.37 -5.86 12.91
C SER A 153 -3.68 -4.78 12.10
N GLY A 154 -4.41 -3.80 11.56
CA GLY A 154 -3.79 -2.79 10.71
C GLY A 154 -4.75 -1.86 9.99
N LEU A 155 -4.19 -1.07 9.08
CA LEU A 155 -4.90 -0.18 8.18
C LEU A 155 -4.45 -0.43 6.74
N PHE A 156 -5.41 -0.45 5.83
CA PHE A 156 -5.22 -0.49 4.38
C PHE A 156 -5.53 0.91 3.81
N PHE A 157 -4.57 1.57 3.18
CA PHE A 157 -4.70 2.92 2.67
C PHE A 157 -4.80 2.96 1.15
N PHE A 158 -5.56 3.93 0.66
CA PHE A 158 -5.52 4.44 -0.72
C PHE A 158 -4.84 5.80 -0.66
N GLU A 159 -3.71 5.96 -1.34
CA GLU A 159 -2.83 7.11 -1.17
C GLU A 159 -2.46 7.74 -2.51
N SER A 160 -2.16 9.05 -2.49
CA SER A 160 -1.44 9.74 -3.56
C SER A 160 -0.06 10.17 -3.05
N TRP A 161 0.99 9.84 -3.78
CA TRP A 161 2.37 10.18 -3.43
C TRP A 161 2.97 11.11 -4.46
N TRP A 162 3.49 12.27 -4.09
CA TRP A 162 4.22 13.09 -5.06
C TRP A 162 5.37 13.84 -4.41
N LEU A 163 6.33 14.21 -5.26
CA LEU A 163 7.50 14.98 -4.89
C LEU A 163 7.40 16.31 -5.61
N ASP A 164 7.25 17.41 -4.89
CA ASP A 164 7.27 18.74 -5.49
C ASP A 164 8.70 19.05 -5.94
N ALA A 165 8.95 19.03 -7.25
CA ALA A 165 10.29 19.26 -7.80
C ALA A 165 10.85 20.67 -7.52
N LYS A 166 10.03 21.62 -7.07
CA LYS A 166 10.48 22.98 -6.75
C LYS A 166 11.09 23.07 -5.36
N ASP A 167 10.45 22.49 -4.36
CA ASP A 167 10.87 22.55 -2.95
C ASP A 167 11.33 21.20 -2.38
N TYR A 168 11.32 20.15 -3.22
CA TYR A 168 11.70 18.77 -2.91
C TYR A 168 10.90 18.14 -1.76
N ARG A 169 9.73 18.69 -1.41
CA ARG A 169 8.89 18.06 -0.39
C ARG A 169 8.18 16.84 -0.94
N PHE A 170 8.21 15.80 -0.14
CA PHE A 170 7.52 14.55 -0.43
C PHE A 170 6.20 14.50 0.35
N TYR A 171 5.12 14.25 -0.37
CA TYR A 171 3.77 14.23 0.17
C TYR A 171 3.16 12.84 0.02
N LYS A 172 2.45 12.40 1.07
CA LYS A 172 1.60 11.20 1.09
C LYS A 172 0.22 11.60 1.59
N ASP A 173 -0.71 11.77 0.67
CA ASP A 173 -2.09 12.05 1.04
C ASP A 173 -2.89 10.75 1.10
N VAL A 174 -3.54 10.51 2.24
CA VAL A 174 -4.49 9.41 2.41
C VAL A 174 -5.83 9.85 1.84
N ILE A 175 -6.23 9.23 0.74
CA ILE A 175 -7.50 9.47 0.05
C ILE A 175 -8.63 8.71 0.76
N ALA A 176 -8.36 7.48 1.15
CA ALA A 176 -9.27 6.61 1.88
C ALA A 176 -8.48 5.56 2.65
N TYR A 177 -9.11 4.93 3.63
CA TYR A 177 -8.51 3.79 4.31
C TYR A 177 -9.55 2.83 4.89
N GLN A 178 -9.11 1.62 5.20
CA GLN A 178 -9.94 0.54 5.71
C GLN A 178 -9.24 -0.16 6.88
N PRO A 179 -9.89 -0.31 8.04
CA PRO A 179 -9.37 -1.15 9.12
C PRO A 179 -9.32 -2.62 8.69
N ILE A 180 -8.20 -3.28 9.03
CA ILE A 180 -7.99 -4.70 8.80
C ILE A 180 -8.24 -5.41 10.12
N ARG A 181 -9.22 -6.31 10.14
CA ARG A 181 -9.51 -7.20 11.25
C ARG A 181 -8.86 -8.56 10.99
N GLU A 182 -8.24 -9.15 12.00
CA GLU A 182 -7.69 -10.49 12.02
C GLU A 182 -8.27 -11.28 13.18
N TYR A 183 -8.92 -12.41 12.89
CA TYR A 183 -9.68 -13.18 13.87
C TYR A 183 -9.74 -14.66 13.49
N GLN A 184 -9.97 -15.52 14.48
CA GLN A 184 -10.22 -16.94 14.24
C GLN A 184 -11.69 -17.15 13.85
N ALA A 185 -11.91 -17.93 12.81
CA ALA A 185 -13.23 -18.41 12.43
C ALA A 185 -13.22 -19.92 12.23
N ILE A 186 -14.37 -20.56 12.45
CA ILE A 186 -14.55 -21.97 12.12
C ILE A 186 -14.42 -22.11 10.60
N SER A 187 -13.56 -23.03 10.17
CA SER A 187 -13.36 -23.30 8.75
C SER A 187 -14.66 -23.83 8.14
N ARG A 188 -15.02 -23.30 6.97
CA ARG A 188 -16.21 -23.76 6.23
C ARG A 188 -16.06 -25.19 5.72
N ASP A 189 -14.84 -25.57 5.37
CA ASP A 189 -14.52 -26.87 4.79
C ASP A 189 -14.28 -27.93 5.88
N ASN A 190 -13.84 -27.51 7.06
CA ASN A 190 -13.68 -28.37 8.21
C ASN A 190 -14.24 -27.70 9.48
N PRO A 191 -15.50 -27.96 9.86
CA PRO A 191 -16.13 -27.37 11.04
C PRO A 191 -15.44 -27.69 12.38
N GLU A 192 -14.54 -28.67 12.41
CA GLU A 192 -13.73 -29.02 13.58
C GLU A 192 -12.42 -28.24 13.66
N ALA A 193 -12.07 -27.47 12.62
CA ALA A 193 -10.88 -26.65 12.56
C ALA A 193 -11.22 -25.15 12.60
N THR A 194 -10.31 -24.37 13.16
CA THR A 194 -10.31 -22.92 13.08
C THR A 194 -9.22 -22.43 12.14
N GLU A 195 -9.51 -21.32 11.48
CA GLU A 195 -8.58 -20.64 10.60
C GLU A 195 -8.51 -19.14 10.93
N THR A 196 -7.29 -18.61 10.89
CA THR A 196 -7.06 -17.17 11.00
C THR A 196 -7.54 -16.50 9.71
N MET A 197 -8.61 -15.72 9.82
CA MET A 197 -9.14 -14.93 8.71
C MET A 197 -8.78 -13.46 8.88
N LYS A 198 -8.59 -12.79 7.75
CA LYS A 198 -8.45 -11.34 7.69
C LYS A 198 -9.56 -10.72 6.87
N ARG A 199 -10.02 -9.54 7.29
CA ARG A 199 -11.14 -8.86 6.66
C ARG A 199 -10.99 -7.34 6.75
N LEU A 200 -11.27 -6.67 5.64
CA LEU A 200 -11.50 -5.23 5.62
C LEU A 200 -12.90 -4.95 6.14
N VAL A 201 -13.00 -4.12 7.18
CA VAL A 201 -14.26 -3.98 7.93
C VAL A 201 -15.20 -2.99 7.24
N PHE A 202 -14.74 -1.76 7.09
CA PHE A 202 -15.42 -0.66 6.42
C PHE A 202 -14.36 0.26 5.80
N MET A 203 -14.80 1.19 4.98
CA MET A 203 -13.96 2.20 4.34
C MET A 203 -14.31 3.58 4.87
N VAL A 204 -13.29 4.32 5.29
CA VAL A 204 -13.36 5.75 5.56
C VAL A 204 -12.89 6.49 4.32
N ILE A 205 -13.72 7.40 3.84
CA ILE A 205 -13.36 8.34 2.77
C ILE A 205 -13.47 9.72 3.41
N PRO A 206 -12.38 10.26 4.00
CA PRO A 206 -12.39 11.63 4.49
C PRO A 206 -12.80 12.53 3.32
N GLU A 207 -13.58 13.60 3.58
CA GLU A 207 -14.01 14.54 2.54
C GLU A 207 -12.86 14.82 1.59
N ILE A 208 -12.96 14.28 0.37
CA ILE A 208 -11.86 14.29 -0.59
C ILE A 208 -11.47 15.77 -0.73
N PRO A 209 -10.26 16.19 -0.34
CA PRO A 209 -9.86 17.56 -0.56
C PRO A 209 -9.98 17.78 -2.05
N VAL A 210 -10.99 18.54 -2.46
CA VAL A 210 -11.20 18.94 -3.85
C VAL A 210 -9.84 19.40 -4.31
N VAL A 211 -9.27 18.70 -5.30
CA VAL A 211 -7.89 18.85 -5.80
C VAL A 211 -7.71 20.31 -6.24
N THR A 212 -7.48 21.16 -5.26
CA THR A 212 -7.17 22.55 -5.42
C THR A 212 -5.69 22.60 -5.08
N PRO A 213 -4.83 22.98 -6.02
CA PRO A 213 -3.40 23.08 -5.81
C PRO A 213 -3.14 24.27 -4.88
N ARG A 214 -3.38 24.09 -3.59
CA ARG A 214 -3.22 25.14 -2.58
C ARG A 214 -2.84 24.49 -1.26
N LYS A 215 -1.56 24.62 -0.92
CA LYS A 215 -1.00 25.16 0.35
C LYS A 215 -1.88 25.09 1.62
N GLN A 216 -2.74 24.11 1.81
CA GLN A 216 -3.38 23.89 3.08
C GLN A 216 -2.29 23.27 3.94
N LYS A 217 -1.55 24.14 4.62
CA LYS A 217 -0.82 23.74 5.81
C LYS A 217 -1.88 23.15 6.73
N TYR A 218 -1.92 21.82 6.82
CA TYR A 218 -2.56 21.12 7.91
C TYR A 218 -2.11 21.81 9.19
N ARG A 219 -3.05 22.44 9.90
CA ARG A 219 -2.69 23.15 11.13
C ARG A 219 -2.57 22.06 12.19
N SER A 220 -1.37 21.87 12.73
CA SER A 220 -1.10 20.84 13.73
C SER A 220 -2.06 20.83 14.92
N LYS A 221 -2.71 21.97 15.21
CA LYS A 221 -3.70 22.10 16.28
C LYS A 221 -5.03 21.37 16.01
N ASP A 222 -5.37 21.14 14.74
CA ASP A 222 -6.63 20.51 14.33
C ASP A 222 -6.46 18.98 14.22
N PHE A 223 -5.24 18.48 14.48
CA PHE A 223 -4.89 17.08 14.36
C PHE A 223 -4.32 16.53 15.66
N ILE A 224 -4.70 15.31 15.99
CA ILE A 224 -4.15 14.53 17.10
C ILE A 224 -3.08 13.62 16.52
N MET A 225 -1.90 13.59 17.13
CA MET A 225 -0.86 12.65 16.74
C MET A 225 -1.32 11.22 17.05
N LEU A 226 -1.42 10.39 16.01
CA LEU A 226 -1.77 8.98 16.12
C LEU A 226 -0.56 8.10 16.40
N HIS A 227 0.54 8.39 15.72
CA HIS A 227 1.78 7.62 15.84
C HIS A 227 2.97 8.54 15.56
N SER A 228 3.98 8.49 16.42
CA SER A 228 5.25 9.18 16.21
C SER A 228 6.32 8.21 15.75
N ASP A 229 7.29 8.70 14.97
CA ASP A 229 8.51 7.99 14.57
C ASP A 229 8.24 6.60 13.99
N TYR A 230 7.15 6.50 13.20
CA TYR A 230 6.78 5.24 12.58
C TYR A 230 7.71 4.95 11.41
N HIS A 231 8.25 3.73 11.36
CA HIS A 231 9.17 3.29 10.32
C HIS A 231 8.71 2.00 9.65
N TYR A 232 8.72 1.99 8.32
CA TYR A 232 8.40 0.82 7.54
C TYR A 232 9.08 0.84 6.18
N GLU A 233 9.40 -0.34 5.68
CA GLU A 233 10.03 -0.54 4.39
C GLU A 233 9.00 -0.78 3.29
N VAL A 234 9.15 -0.06 2.19
CA VAL A 234 8.40 -0.21 0.95
C VAL A 234 9.35 -0.67 -0.13
N LYS A 235 9.10 -1.86 -0.69
CA LYS A 235 9.93 -2.40 -1.77
C LYS A 235 9.56 -1.74 -3.10
N LEU A 236 10.56 -1.49 -3.93
CA LEU A 236 10.48 -0.75 -5.21
C LEU A 236 10.59 -1.67 -6.44
N TYR A 237 10.16 -2.93 -6.39
CA TYR A 237 10.43 -3.91 -7.45
C TYR A 237 9.72 -3.62 -8.79
N ASN A 238 10.49 -3.48 -9.89
CA ASN A 238 9.95 -3.51 -11.26
C ASN A 238 9.48 -4.93 -11.64
N ARG A 239 8.25 -5.32 -11.30
CA ARG A 239 7.57 -6.42 -12.03
C ARG A 239 6.29 -5.91 -12.67
N PRO A 240 6.07 -6.14 -13.98
CA PRO A 240 4.83 -5.77 -14.65
C PRO A 240 3.65 -6.50 -14.02
N TYR A 241 2.61 -5.73 -13.72
CA TYR A 241 1.45 -6.12 -12.93
C TYR A 241 0.41 -6.95 -13.71
N ASP A 242 0.57 -7.02 -15.04
CA ASP A 242 -0.38 -7.59 -16.00
C ASP A 242 -0.64 -9.09 -15.81
N GLN A 243 0.15 -9.78 -14.98
CA GLN A 243 0.00 -11.21 -14.69
C GLN A 243 -0.86 -11.50 -13.45
N TYR A 244 -1.28 -10.48 -12.69
CA TYR A 244 -1.80 -10.68 -11.32
C TYR A 244 -3.24 -10.20 -11.06
N ILE A 245 -3.95 -9.61 -12.03
CA ILE A 245 -5.37 -9.25 -11.80
C ILE A 245 -6.26 -9.69 -12.95
N PHE A 246 -7.01 -10.76 -12.69
CA PHE A 246 -8.39 -10.88 -13.17
C PHE A 246 -9.18 -11.81 -12.24
N ARG A 247 -10.15 -11.30 -11.46
CA ARG A 247 -11.34 -12.06 -11.01
C ARG A 247 -12.56 -11.17 -10.75
N GLU A 248 -13.71 -11.72 -11.10
CA GLU A 248 -15.06 -11.18 -10.98
C GLU A 248 -15.54 -11.11 -9.52
N GLU A 249 -15.81 -9.88 -9.07
CA GLU A 249 -16.80 -9.33 -8.11
C GLU A 249 -17.48 -10.15 -6.97
N LEU A 250 -17.27 -11.45 -6.76
CA LEU A 250 -18.25 -12.27 -6.00
C LEU A 250 -17.80 -12.95 -4.69
N GLN A 251 -16.58 -12.81 -4.18
CA GLN A 251 -16.21 -13.41 -2.89
C GLN A 251 -15.40 -12.47 -1.99
N THR A 252 -15.98 -12.11 -0.85
CA THR A 252 -15.41 -11.22 0.18
C THR A 252 -14.48 -11.94 1.17
N GLY A 253 -13.93 -13.08 0.79
CA GLY A 253 -13.03 -13.89 1.60
C GLY A 253 -11.67 -14.00 0.92
N VAL A 254 -10.60 -13.90 1.69
CA VAL A 254 -9.23 -13.85 1.21
C VAL A 254 -8.52 -15.04 1.80
N GLY A 255 -7.98 -15.93 0.97
CA GLY A 255 -7.22 -17.08 1.45
C GLY A 255 -5.92 -16.66 2.14
N LYS A 256 -5.31 -17.54 2.95
CA LYS A 256 -4.02 -17.28 3.59
C LYS A 256 -2.88 -17.04 2.60
N GLN A 257 -2.77 -17.88 1.57
CA GLN A 257 -1.79 -17.70 0.48
C GLN A 257 -2.04 -16.40 -0.27
N GLU A 258 -3.31 -16.07 -0.52
CA GLU A 258 -3.72 -14.85 -1.18
C GLU A 258 -3.37 -13.62 -0.33
N TYR A 259 -3.59 -13.67 0.99
CA TYR A 259 -3.14 -12.63 1.90
C TYR A 259 -1.61 -12.52 2.01
N GLU A 260 -0.88 -13.64 1.99
CA GLU A 260 0.58 -13.63 1.92
C GLU A 260 1.02 -12.98 0.60
N GLU A 261 0.39 -13.31 -0.52
CA GLU A 261 0.56 -12.62 -1.81
C GLU A 261 0.14 -11.14 -1.74
N TRP A 262 -0.85 -10.78 -0.90
CA TRP A 262 -1.24 -9.39 -0.63
C TRP A 262 -0.18 -8.61 0.17
N GLN A 263 0.55 -9.28 1.06
CA GLN A 263 1.70 -8.71 1.75
C GLN A 263 2.89 -8.53 0.82
N TYR A 264 3.10 -9.46 -0.12
CA TYR A 264 4.23 -9.43 -1.05
C TYR A 264 4.04 -8.48 -2.24
N HIS A 265 2.79 -8.23 -2.64
CA HIS A 265 2.46 -7.33 -3.75
C HIS A 265 1.79 -6.07 -3.22
N HIS A 266 2.58 -5.01 -2.97
CA HIS A 266 2.04 -3.68 -2.73
C HIS A 266 1.17 -3.29 -3.93
N PHE A 267 -0.15 -3.28 -3.73
CA PHE A 267 -1.12 -3.13 -4.80
C PHE A 267 -1.00 -1.75 -5.46
N ASP A 268 -1.02 -1.75 -6.79
CA ASP A 268 -0.92 -0.59 -7.67
C ASP A 268 0.37 0.24 -7.62
N PHE A 269 1.34 -0.08 -6.73
CA PHE A 269 2.58 0.71 -6.64
C PHE A 269 3.23 0.89 -8.01
N TYR A 270 3.32 -0.20 -8.78
CA TYR A 270 4.12 -0.25 -9.99
C TYR A 270 3.43 0.21 -11.28
N LYS A 271 2.10 0.38 -11.27
CA LYS A 271 1.37 0.81 -12.47
C LYS A 271 1.54 2.32 -12.71
N TYR A 272 1.69 3.09 -11.63
CA TYR A 272 1.67 4.56 -11.65
C TYR A 272 2.87 5.24 -10.96
N PHE A 273 3.76 4.48 -10.30
CA PHE A 273 4.99 5.00 -9.74
C PHE A 273 6.19 4.73 -10.66
N ASP A 274 6.83 5.79 -11.16
CA ASP A 274 8.11 5.66 -11.84
C ASP A 274 9.26 5.75 -10.83
N ARG A 275 9.73 4.59 -10.39
CA ARG A 275 10.82 4.45 -9.42
C ARG A 275 12.08 5.18 -9.85
N ASP A 276 12.51 4.98 -11.09
CA ASP A 276 13.80 5.50 -11.54
C ASP A 276 13.74 7.02 -11.53
N LYS A 277 12.65 7.60 -12.04
CA LYS A 277 12.41 9.05 -11.94
C LYS A 277 12.34 9.54 -10.50
N PHE A 278 11.70 8.81 -9.59
CA PHE A 278 11.64 9.18 -8.17
C PHE A 278 13.05 9.28 -7.55
N LEU A 279 13.86 8.24 -7.73
CA LEU A 279 15.22 8.18 -7.24
C LEU A 279 16.10 9.24 -7.91
N GLU A 280 15.96 9.47 -9.21
CA GLU A 280 16.63 10.55 -9.95
C GLU A 280 16.32 11.92 -9.35
N GLN A 281 15.05 12.22 -9.04
CA GLN A 281 14.71 13.50 -8.41
C GLN A 281 15.30 13.62 -7.01
N ILE A 282 15.26 12.56 -6.19
CA ILE A 282 15.91 12.58 -4.87
C ILE A 282 17.40 12.87 -5.02
N ILE A 283 18.11 12.10 -5.85
CA ILE A 283 19.56 12.26 -6.07
C ILE A 283 19.85 13.66 -6.60
N LYS A 284 19.08 14.15 -7.57
CA LYS A 284 19.21 15.51 -8.09
C LYS A 284 19.03 16.56 -6.99
N GLY A 285 18.01 16.43 -6.14
CA GLY A 285 17.79 17.35 -5.02
C GLY A 285 18.94 17.37 -4.02
N ILE A 286 19.56 16.21 -3.77
CA ILE A 286 20.75 16.09 -2.93
C ILE A 286 21.95 16.79 -3.60
N LEU A 287 22.21 16.50 -4.88
CA LEU A 287 23.34 17.08 -5.62
C LEU A 287 23.21 18.60 -5.83
N GLU A 288 21.98 19.13 -5.87
CA GLU A 288 21.68 20.57 -5.90
C GLU A 288 21.74 21.23 -4.51
N GLY A 289 21.95 20.46 -3.43
CA GLY A 289 21.99 20.96 -2.06
C GLY A 289 20.62 21.38 -1.50
N LYS A 290 19.53 20.93 -2.12
CA LYS A 290 18.15 21.22 -1.69
C LYS A 290 17.61 20.19 -0.71
N LEU A 291 18.13 18.96 -0.76
CA LEU A 291 17.83 17.89 0.18
C LEU A 291 19.05 17.60 1.05
N THR A 292 18.81 17.40 2.35
CA THR A 292 19.87 17.01 3.28
C THR A 292 20.02 15.50 3.28
N VAL A 293 21.23 15.01 3.05
CA VAL A 293 21.58 13.58 3.07
C VAL A 293 22.44 13.27 4.28
N CYS A 294 22.11 12.18 4.97
CA CYS A 294 22.77 11.71 6.20
C CYS A 294 23.07 10.22 6.10
N HIS A 295 23.98 9.75 6.96
CA HIS A 295 24.16 8.32 7.18
C HIS A 295 22.90 7.69 7.79
N PRO A 296 22.54 6.45 7.39
CA PRO A 296 21.43 5.72 7.97
C PRO A 296 21.58 5.55 9.49
N GLY A 297 20.49 5.79 10.24
CA GLY A 297 20.45 5.64 11.69
C GLY A 297 21.29 6.64 12.50
N GLN A 298 21.94 7.61 11.84
CA GLN A 298 22.71 8.66 12.50
C GLN A 298 22.05 10.01 12.27
N ASP A 299 21.29 10.47 13.27
CA ASP A 299 20.73 11.81 13.25
C ASP A 299 21.87 12.83 13.11
N ARG A 300 21.82 13.61 12.02
CA ARG A 300 22.61 14.84 11.79
C ARG A 300 24.07 14.67 11.34
N LYS A 301 24.58 13.46 11.09
CA LYS A 301 25.86 13.34 10.37
C LYS A 301 25.62 13.48 8.87
N MET A 302 25.74 14.71 8.37
CA MET A 302 25.63 15.01 6.94
C MET A 302 26.68 14.22 6.17
N MET A 303 26.24 13.59 5.09
CA MET A 303 27.10 12.84 4.18
C MET A 303 27.68 13.80 3.14
N GLU A 304 28.99 13.70 2.88
CA GLU A 304 29.61 14.51 1.84
C GLU A 304 29.20 14.04 0.43
N LYS A 305 29.21 14.94 -0.54
CA LYS A 305 28.82 14.62 -1.92
C LYS A 305 29.68 13.48 -2.50
N ALA A 306 30.99 13.51 -2.28
CA ALA A 306 31.92 12.48 -2.77
C ALA A 306 31.63 11.11 -2.14
N GLU A 307 31.31 11.08 -0.84
CA GLU A 307 30.93 9.87 -0.12
C GLU A 307 29.63 9.27 -0.66
N LEU A 308 28.60 10.09 -0.90
CA LEU A 308 27.36 9.64 -1.53
C LEU A 308 27.59 9.02 -2.91
N ILE A 309 28.41 9.68 -3.74
CA ILE A 309 28.74 9.17 -5.08
C ILE A 309 29.43 7.81 -4.98
N SER A 310 30.40 7.66 -4.06
CA SER A 310 31.08 6.38 -3.82
C SER A 310 30.11 5.27 -3.43
N LEU A 311 29.19 5.55 -2.50
CA LEU A 311 28.14 4.60 -2.07
C LEU A 311 27.22 4.19 -3.22
N LEU A 312 26.75 5.15 -4.03
CA LEU A 312 25.86 4.90 -5.15
C LEU A 312 26.50 4.01 -6.22
N HIS A 313 27.82 4.07 -6.40
CA HIS A 313 28.56 3.26 -7.37
C HIS A 313 29.13 1.95 -6.80
N ASP A 314 28.91 1.66 -5.51
CA ASP A 314 29.51 0.50 -4.81
C ASP A 314 31.05 0.49 -4.91
N ILE A 315 31.66 1.68 -4.94
CA ILE A 315 33.12 1.83 -5.03
C ILE A 315 33.71 1.55 -3.65
N PRO A 316 34.66 0.59 -3.51
CA PRO A 316 35.31 0.34 -2.23
C PRO A 316 36.00 1.60 -1.73
N ALA A 317 35.92 1.88 -0.43
CA ALA A 317 36.59 3.05 0.19
C ALA A 317 38.13 3.04 -0.01
N GLU A 318 38.71 1.87 -0.31
CA GLU A 318 40.14 1.67 -0.55
C GLU A 318 40.54 1.82 -2.03
N ALA A 319 39.59 1.99 -2.95
CA ALA A 319 39.90 2.20 -4.35
C ALA A 319 40.52 3.60 -4.53
N ASP A 320 41.70 3.66 -5.14
CA ASP A 320 42.35 4.90 -5.59
C ASP A 320 41.64 5.45 -6.85
N TYR A 321 40.32 5.63 -6.72
CA TYR A 321 39.43 6.11 -7.75
C TYR A 321 38.83 7.42 -7.27
N ASP A 322 39.22 8.51 -7.91
CA ASP A 322 38.62 9.83 -7.68
C ASP A 322 37.32 9.91 -8.48
N PRO A 323 36.14 9.78 -7.84
CA PRO A 323 34.88 9.73 -8.58
C PRO A 323 34.67 11.05 -9.33
N PRO A 324 34.16 10.99 -10.58
CA PRO A 324 33.92 12.21 -11.35
C PRO A 324 33.02 13.17 -10.56
N ASN A 325 33.47 14.42 -10.40
CA ASN A 325 32.72 15.46 -9.69
C ASN A 325 31.38 15.84 -10.34
N THR A 326 31.14 15.36 -11.56
CA THR A 326 29.98 15.67 -12.42
C THR A 326 29.46 14.40 -13.11
N ILE A 327 28.82 13.52 -12.36
CA ILE A 327 28.01 12.42 -12.91
C ILE A 327 26.56 12.92 -12.96
N SER A 328 25.86 12.70 -14.08
CA SER A 328 24.44 13.08 -14.16
C SER A 328 23.58 12.03 -13.45
N PRO A 329 22.45 12.41 -12.82
CA PRO A 329 21.59 11.48 -12.08
C PRO A 329 21.18 10.22 -12.85
N GLU A 330 21.05 10.33 -14.18
CA GLU A 330 20.65 9.26 -15.08
C GLU A 330 21.74 8.18 -15.27
N GLN A 331 22.97 8.44 -14.81
CA GLN A 331 24.11 7.53 -14.95
C GLN A 331 24.32 6.63 -13.71
N TYR A 332 23.52 6.79 -12.65
CA TYR A 332 23.63 5.96 -11.45
C TYR A 332 22.95 4.59 -11.65
N PRO A 333 23.50 3.51 -11.07
CA PRO A 333 22.90 2.17 -11.13
C PRO A 333 21.67 2.06 -10.20
N LEU A 334 20.56 2.72 -10.57
CA LEU A 334 19.32 2.74 -9.78
C LEU A 334 18.64 1.37 -9.66
N GLY A 335 19.02 0.41 -10.52
CA GLY A 335 18.49 -0.95 -10.54
C GLY A 335 18.68 -1.73 -9.23
N GLU A 336 19.61 -1.31 -8.38
CA GLU A 336 19.91 -1.97 -7.10
C GLU A 336 19.25 -1.26 -5.89
N LEU A 337 18.72 -0.05 -6.10
CA LEU A 337 18.02 0.74 -5.09
C LEU A 337 16.57 0.27 -5.02
N ASN A 338 16.35 -0.70 -4.14
CA ASN A 338 15.22 -1.62 -4.27
C ASN A 338 14.17 -1.49 -3.17
N SER A 339 14.40 -0.62 -2.18
CA SER A 339 13.39 -0.29 -1.18
C SER A 339 13.64 1.07 -0.54
N LEU A 340 12.59 1.61 0.07
CA LEU A 340 12.58 2.85 0.84
C LEU A 340 12.10 2.54 2.25
N VAL A 341 12.83 2.97 3.27
CA VAL A 341 12.31 3.01 4.65
C VAL A 341 11.78 4.41 4.89
N PHE A 342 10.46 4.53 5.04
CA PHE A 342 9.84 5.79 5.44
C PHE A 342 9.96 5.96 6.94
N HIS A 343 10.23 7.18 7.37
CA HIS A 343 10.10 7.60 8.76
C HIS A 343 9.11 8.76 8.81
N GLU A 344 7.97 8.52 9.42
CA GLU A 344 6.85 9.44 9.35
C GLU A 344 6.07 9.52 10.66
N ASN A 345 5.42 10.66 10.85
CA ASN A 345 4.44 10.86 11.91
C ASN A 345 3.05 10.80 11.31
N TRP A 346 2.13 10.14 12.00
CA TRP A 346 0.74 10.02 11.60
C TRP A 346 -0.12 10.89 12.50
N TYR A 347 -1.08 11.56 11.87
CA TYR A 347 -1.99 12.47 12.52
C TYR A 347 -3.42 12.16 12.09
N LEU A 348 -4.38 12.28 13.00
CA LEU A 348 -5.81 12.12 12.74
C LEU A 348 -6.51 13.43 13.06
N ASN A 349 -7.34 13.89 12.13
CA ASN A 349 -8.34 14.89 12.45
C ASN A 349 -9.56 14.19 13.05
N PRO A 350 -9.90 14.44 14.33
CA PRO A 350 -11.02 13.77 14.99
C PRO A 350 -12.39 14.17 14.42
N ASP A 351 -12.48 15.30 13.70
CA ASP A 351 -13.74 15.86 13.21
C ASP A 351 -14.17 15.32 11.84
N ASN A 352 -13.27 14.64 11.11
CA ASN A 352 -13.57 14.07 9.78
C ASN A 352 -12.78 12.79 9.47
N LEU A 353 -12.09 12.26 10.49
CA LEU A 353 -11.23 11.08 10.41
C LEU A 353 -10.12 11.14 9.35
N GLN A 354 -9.74 12.33 8.88
CA GLN A 354 -8.66 12.46 7.92
C GLN A 354 -7.32 12.07 8.55
N ILE A 355 -6.62 11.13 7.92
CA ILE A 355 -5.25 10.76 8.30
C ILE A 355 -4.26 11.57 7.46
N TYR A 356 -3.37 12.28 8.14
CA TYR A 356 -2.25 12.99 7.53
C TYR A 356 -0.92 12.29 7.89
N LYS A 357 -0.10 12.02 6.87
CA LYS A 357 1.23 11.40 7.01
C LYS A 357 2.31 12.43 6.73
N ASP A 358 3.11 12.71 7.75
CA ASP A 358 4.20 13.68 7.72
C ASP A 358 5.52 12.94 7.57
N VAL A 359 5.97 12.79 6.32
CA VAL A 359 7.22 12.10 5.99
C VAL A 359 8.40 12.98 6.37
N LYS A 360 9.13 12.58 7.42
CA LYS A 360 10.31 13.31 7.92
C LYS A 360 11.56 12.98 7.13
N GLN A 361 11.74 11.69 6.88
CA GLN A 361 12.89 11.22 6.16
C GLN A 361 12.59 9.91 5.43
N VAL A 362 13.40 9.64 4.41
CA VAL A 362 13.38 8.37 3.68
C VAL A 362 14.81 7.83 3.64
N THR A 363 14.98 6.60 4.11
CA THR A 363 16.21 5.84 3.92
C THR A 363 16.12 5.03 2.64
N VAL A 364 17.11 5.18 1.76
CA VAL A 364 17.22 4.37 0.54
C VAL A 364 18.06 3.14 0.85
N ASN A 365 17.49 1.97 0.60
CA ASN A 365 18.11 0.68 0.85
C ASN A 365 18.52 0.01 -0.47
N ARG A 366 19.67 -0.66 -0.44
CA ARG A 366 20.14 -1.58 -1.49
C ARG A 366 19.90 -3.01 -1.04
N HIS A 367 19.26 -3.80 -1.89
CA HIS A 367 19.12 -5.25 -1.66
C HIS A 367 20.14 -5.98 -2.51
N LYS A 368 21.14 -6.60 -1.89
CA LYS A 368 22.08 -7.48 -2.56
C LYS A 368 21.63 -8.92 -2.37
N ARG A 369 21.36 -9.62 -3.47
CA ARG A 369 21.05 -11.05 -3.45
C ARG A 369 22.28 -11.82 -3.87
N GLN A 370 22.74 -12.69 -2.98
CA GLN A 370 23.81 -13.62 -3.26
C GLN A 370 23.20 -14.93 -3.75
N TYR A 371 23.59 -15.33 -4.96
CA TYR A 371 23.28 -16.63 -5.54
C TYR A 371 24.53 -17.49 -5.54
N ASP A 372 24.34 -18.81 -5.47
CA ASP A 372 25.41 -19.76 -5.64
C ASP A 372 25.87 -19.72 -7.11
N ASN A 373 27.16 -19.48 -7.32
CA ASN A 373 27.71 -19.32 -8.67
C ASN A 373 27.67 -20.62 -9.49
N TYR A 374 27.50 -21.78 -8.84
CA TYR A 374 27.47 -23.09 -9.48
C TYR A 374 26.04 -23.58 -9.71
N THR A 375 25.16 -23.47 -8.70
CA THR A 375 23.79 -23.97 -8.79
C THR A 375 22.78 -22.92 -9.26
N GLY A 376 23.14 -21.64 -9.16
CA GLY A 376 22.21 -20.52 -9.36
C GLY A 376 21.17 -20.39 -8.24
N GLU A 377 21.28 -21.20 -7.18
CA GLU A 377 20.34 -21.16 -6.07
C GLU A 377 20.55 -19.92 -5.21
N PHE A 378 19.45 -19.39 -4.68
CA PHE A 378 19.51 -18.26 -3.76
C PHE A 378 20.20 -18.70 -2.46
N ILE A 379 21.27 -17.99 -2.06
CA ILE A 379 21.98 -18.22 -0.80
C ILE A 379 21.42 -17.32 0.29
N ARG A 380 21.48 -16.00 0.07
CA ARG A 380 21.06 -15.00 1.05
C ARG A 380 20.76 -13.65 0.41
N GLU A 381 19.95 -12.87 1.09
CA GLU A 381 19.72 -11.45 0.80
C GLU A 381 20.35 -10.62 1.92
N SER A 382 21.12 -9.60 1.58
CA SER A 382 21.53 -8.55 2.51
C SER A 382 20.84 -7.25 2.13
N ILE A 383 20.43 -6.51 3.16
CA ILE A 383 19.84 -5.18 3.03
C ILE A 383 20.88 -4.20 3.57
N ASP A 384 21.39 -3.35 2.67
CA ASP A 384 22.39 -2.33 2.98
C ASP A 384 21.70 -0.96 2.91
N PRO A 385 21.38 -0.33 4.06
CA PRO A 385 20.94 1.05 4.08
C PRO A 385 22.07 1.93 3.54
N LEU A 386 21.80 2.70 2.48
CA LEU A 386 22.84 3.51 1.85
C LEU A 386 22.89 4.91 2.45
N PHE A 387 21.76 5.62 2.40
CA PHE A 387 21.67 7.00 2.87
C PHE A 387 20.24 7.34 3.28
N THR A 388 20.10 8.35 4.13
CA THR A 388 18.82 8.88 4.59
C THR A 388 18.66 10.33 4.15
N VAL A 389 17.51 10.65 3.59
CA VAL A 389 17.16 11.96 3.06
C VAL A 389 16.12 12.62 3.95
N TRP A 390 16.36 13.86 4.36
CA TRP A 390 15.44 14.67 5.13
C TRP A 390 14.69 15.67 4.24
N PHE A 391 13.37 15.76 4.41
CA PHE A 391 12.45 16.57 3.60
C PHE A 391 12.01 17.89 4.26
#